data_AF-A0A7V9B1X0-F1
#
_entry.id   AF-A0A7V9B1X0-F1
#
_cell.length_a   1.000
_cell.length_b   1.000
_cell.length_c   1.000
_cell.angle_alpha   90.00
_cell.angle_beta   90.00
_cell.angle_gamma   90.00
#
_symmetry.space_group_name_H-M   'P 1'
#
loop_
_entity.id
_entity.type
_entity.pdbx_description
1 polymer ?
#
loop_
_entity_poly.entity_id
_entity_poly.type
_entity_poly.pdbx_seq_one_letter_code
_entity_poly.pdbx_strand_id
1 'polypeptide(L)' 'FGGLYGAIIVGDRDQLPVTRERVLVISDITLDGAGRVRPVTSIERTLGREGELVLVNGQVAPRLTAGPGERER' A
#
# COMPACT_ATOMS: atom_id res chain seq x y z
N PHE A 1 4.34 1.78 13.53
CA PHE A 1 3.18 1.87 12.63
C PHE A 1 2.36 0.59 12.79
N GLY A 2 1.10 0.68 13.22
CA GLY A 2 0.24 -0.48 13.54
C GLY A 2 -0.75 -0.85 12.43
N GLY A 3 -0.62 -0.27 11.24
CA GLY A 3 -1.50 -0.56 10.11
C GLY A 3 -2.76 0.32 10.00
N LEU A 4 -2.86 1.41 10.76
CA LEU A 4 -3.96 2.37 10.61
C LEU A 4 -3.69 3.30 9.43
N TYR A 5 -4.17 2.92 8.26
CA TYR A 5 -4.15 3.71 7.03
C TYR A 5 -5.27 3.24 6.11
N GLY A 6 -5.66 4.09 5.16
CA GLY A 6 -6.69 3.79 4.19
C GLY A 6 -6.73 4.82 3.07
N ALA A 7 -7.46 4.50 2.01
CA ALA A 7 -7.69 5.41 0.89
C ALA A 7 -9.16 5.83 0.86
N ILE A 8 -9.42 7.10 0.55
CA ILE A 8 -10.76 7.62 0.26
C ILE A 8 -10.74 8.05 -1.20
N ILE A 9 -11.66 7.49 -1.99
CA ILE A 9 -11.89 7.95 -3.36
C ILE A 9 -13.13 8.84 -3.34
N VAL A 10 -12.97 10.07 -3.79
CA VAL A 10 -14.09 10.95 -4.14
C VAL A 10 -14.28 10.84 -5.65
N GLY A 11 -15.46 10.42 -6.07
CA GLY A 11 -15.75 10.18 -7.48
C GLY A 11 -15.79 11.47 -8.31
N ASP A 12 -15.39 11.35 -9.58
CA ASP A 12 -15.48 12.44 -10.54
C ASP A 12 -16.92 12.59 -11.07
N ARG A 13 -17.30 13.83 -11.42
CA ARG A 13 -18.59 14.09 -12.08
C ARG A 13 -18.64 13.51 -13.49
N ASP A 14 -17.51 13.58 -14.20
CA ASP A 14 -17.33 13.03 -15.54
C ASP A 14 -16.35 11.86 -15.46
N GLN A 15 -16.83 10.65 -15.76
CA GLN A 15 -15.99 9.45 -15.69
C GLN A 15 -15.04 9.33 -16.89
N LEU A 16 -13.78 8.99 -16.61
CA LEU A 16 -12.84 8.56 -17.65
C LEU A 16 -13.25 7.18 -18.17
N PRO A 17 -13.24 6.92 -19.49
CA PRO A 17 -13.57 5.60 -20.02
C PRO A 17 -12.44 4.61 -19.74
N VAL A 18 -12.44 3.96 -18.58
CA VAL A 18 -11.46 2.94 -18.18
C VAL A 18 -12.11 1.56 -18.13
N THR A 19 -11.33 0.52 -18.39
CA THR A 19 -11.80 -0.86 -18.28
C THR A 19 -11.96 -1.28 -16.82
N ARG A 20 -11.13 -0.73 -15.92
CA ARG A 20 -11.16 -1.05 -14.49
C ARG A 20 -10.54 0.08 -13.66
N GLU A 21 -11.10 0.29 -12.47
CA GLU A 21 -10.49 1.11 -11.41
C GLU A 21 -9.91 0.21 -10.31
N ARG A 22 -8.71 0.54 -9.82
CA ARG A 22 -8.02 -0.15 -8.75
C ARG A 22 -7.43 0.84 -7.76
N VAL A 23 -7.49 0.48 -6.49
CA VAL A 23 -6.73 1.16 -5.45
C VAL A 23 -5.50 0.32 -5.14
N LEU A 24 -4.32 0.91 -5.31
CA LEU A 24 -3.04 0.32 -4.90
C LEU A 24 -2.48 1.15 -3.74
N VAL A 25 -2.79 0.76 -2.51
CA VAL A 25 -2.23 1.41 -1.32
C VAL A 25 -0.85 0.85 -1.05
N ILE A 26 0.17 1.69 -1.22
CA ILE A 26 1.56 1.36 -0.91
C ILE A 26 1.81 1.70 0.56
N SER A 27 2.36 0.74 1.28
CA SER A 27 2.71 0.87 2.69
C SER A 27 3.95 0.06 2.98
N ASP A 28 4.59 0.33 4.12
CA ASP A 28 5.70 -0.48 4.61
C ASP A 28 5.45 -0.96 6.05
N ILE A 29 6.16 -2.03 6.42
CA ILE A 29 6.14 -2.57 7.78
C ILE A 29 7.47 -3.26 8.08
N THR A 30 7.83 -3.30 9.36
CA THR A 30 8.86 -4.24 9.83
C THR A 30 8.28 -5.12 10.92
N LEU A 31 8.50 -6.42 10.78
CA LEU A 31 8.11 -7.43 11.75
C LEU A 31 9.35 -7.96 12.48
N ASP A 32 9.19 -8.33 13.74
CA ASP A 32 10.20 -9.11 14.46
C ASP A 32 10.16 -10.60 14.06
N GLY A 33 11.07 -11.40 14.60
CA GLY A 33 11.15 -12.84 14.31
C GLY A 33 9.92 -13.66 14.74
N ALA A 34 8.99 -13.06 15.50
CA ALA A 34 7.72 -13.66 15.88
C ALA A 34 6.53 -13.08 15.09
N GLY A 35 6.79 -12.28 14.05
CA GLY A 35 5.76 -11.71 13.18
C GLY A 35 5.02 -10.52 13.78
N ARG A 36 5.50 -9.93 14.88
CA ARG A 36 4.88 -8.73 15.49
C ARG A 36 5.48 -7.47 14.90
N VAL A 37 4.72 -6.39 14.89
CA VAL A 37 5.24 -5.07 14.50
C VAL A 37 6.43 -4.70 15.39
N ARG A 38 7.61 -4.52 14.77
CA ARG A 38 8.82 -4.11 15.49
C ARG A 38 8.61 -2.74 16.14
N PRO A 39 8.96 -2.54 17.43
CA PRO A 39 8.97 -1.23 18.06
C PRO A 39 9.79 -0.18 17.30
N VAL A 40 9.49 1.10 17.52
CA VAL A 40 10.21 2.21 16.89
C VAL A 40 11.51 2.49 17.65
N THR A 41 12.63 2.59 16.93
CA THR A 41 13.94 2.91 17.53
C THR A 41 14.10 4.41 17.82
N SER A 42 15.12 4.79 18.59
CA SER A 42 15.42 6.20 18.85
C SER A 42 15.80 6.98 17.60
N ILE A 43 16.54 6.34 16.68
CA ILE A 43 16.97 6.98 15.43
C ILE A 43 15.77 7.16 14.49
N GLU A 44 14.90 6.15 14.36
CA GLU A 44 13.67 6.21 13.56
C GLU A 44 12.71 7.31 14.04
N ARG A 45 12.69 7.64 15.34
CA ARG A 45 11.89 8.76 15.86
C ARG A 45 12.34 10.12 15.33
N THR A 46 13.63 10.26 15.03
CA THR A 46 14.21 11.53 14.57
C THR A 46 14.25 11.62 13.05
N LEU A 47 14.60 10.53 12.36
CA LEU A 47 14.76 10.52 10.90
C LEU A 47 13.47 10.16 10.15
N GLY A 48 12.47 9.63 10.85
CA GLY A 48 11.35 8.93 10.24
C GLY A 48 11.59 7.42 10.24
N ARG A 49 10.50 6.67 10.32
CA ARG A 49 10.53 5.22 10.24
C ARG A 49 10.21 4.80 8.82
N GLU A 50 11.02 3.89 8.30
CA GLU A 50 10.77 3.16 7.06
C GLU A 50 10.78 1.65 7.36
N GLY A 51 9.82 0.93 6.79
CA GLY A 51 9.67 -0.51 6.96
C GLY A 51 10.58 -1.33 6.03
N GLU A 52 10.88 -2.57 6.43
CA GLU A 52 11.71 -3.49 5.63
C GLU A 52 10.91 -4.25 4.56
N LEU A 53 9.60 -4.40 4.78
CA LEU A 53 8.68 -5.05 3.86
C LEU A 53 7.81 -3.99 3.19
N VAL A 54 7.86 -3.93 1.86
CA VAL A 54 6.95 -3.12 1.06
C VAL A 54 5.71 -3.95 0.73
N LEU A 55 4.55 -3.34 0.93
CA LEU A 55 3.24 -3.95 0.75
C LEU A 55 2.42 -3.16 -0.24
N VAL A 56 1.66 -3.89 -1.06
CA VAL A 56 0.56 -3.34 -1.86
C VAL A 56 -0.72 -3.96 -1.35
N ASN A 57 -1.64 -3.13 -0.84
CA ASN A 57 -2.90 -3.59 -0.22
C ASN A 57 -2.68 -4.66 0.88
N GLY A 58 -1.61 -4.51 1.67
CA GLY A 58 -1.28 -5.44 2.76
C GLY A 58 -0.62 -6.75 2.32
N GLN A 59 -0.32 -6.93 1.02
CA GLN A 59 0.28 -8.15 0.48
C GLN A 59 1.73 -7.90 0.03
N VAL A 60 2.60 -8.88 0.26
CA VAL A 60 3.98 -8.89 -0.29
C VAL A 60 3.93 -9.40 -1.73
N ALA A 61 4.50 -8.62 -2.65
CA ALA A 61 4.62 -8.97 -4.07
C ALA A 61 3.34 -9.58 -4.69
N PRO A 62 2.17 -8.88 -4.61
CA PRO A 62 0.93 -9.43 -5.12
C PRO A 62 0.97 -9.57 -6.65
N ARG A 63 0.25 -10.55 -7.17
CA ARG A 63 0.06 -10.73 -8.60
C ARG A 63 -1.16 -9.94 -9.07
N LEU A 64 -0.94 -9.00 -9.98
CA LEU A 64 -2.02 -8.30 -10.69
C LEU A 64 -2.19 -8.91 -12.08
N THR A 65 -3.43 -9.07 -12.52
CA THR A 65 -3.79 -9.54 -13.87
C THR A 65 -4.45 -8.41 -14.64
N ALA A 66 -4.08 -8.20 -15.90
CA ALA A 66 -4.73 -7.24 -16.80
C ALA A 66 -4.91 -7.87 -18.19
N GLY A 67 -5.94 -7.47 -18.91
CA GLY A 67 -6.19 -7.86 -20.29
C GLY A 67 -5.39 -7.00 -21.29
N PRO A 68 -5.02 -7.53 -22.46
CA PRO A 68 -4.38 -6.74 -23.51
C PRO A 68 -5.26 -5.57 -23.96
N GLY A 69 -4.70 -4.37 -24.02
CA GLY A 69 -5.41 -3.16 -24.46
C GLY A 69 -6.35 -2.56 -23.42
N GLU A 70 -6.47 -3.14 -22.23
CA GLU A 70 -7.25 -2.57 -21.14
C GLU A 70 -6.58 -1.29 -20.61
N ARG A 71 -7.41 -0.26 -20.35
CA ARG A 71 -6.96 0.95 -19.68
C ARG A 71 -7.41 0.91 -18.24
N GLU A 72 -6.47 0.91 -17.30
CA GLU A 72 -6.75 0.88 -15.87
C GLU A 72 -6.37 2.20 -15.21
N ARG A 73 -7.08 2.54 -14.13
CA ARG A 73 -6.82 3.69 -13.26
C ARG A 73 -6.66 3.21 -11.83
#